data_AF-A0A016QMY9-F1
#
_entry.id   AF-A0A016QMY9-F1
#
_cell.length_a   1.000
_cell.length_b   1.000
_cell.length_c   1.000
_cell.angle_alpha   90.00
_cell.angle_beta   90.00
_cell.angle_gamma   90.00
#
_symmetry.space_group_name_H-M   'P 1'
#
loop_
_entity.id
_entity.type
_entity.pdbx_description
1 polymer ?
#
loop_
_entity_poly.entity_id
_entity_poly.type
_entity_poly.pdbx_seq_one_letter_code
_entity_poly.pdbx_strand_id
1 'polypeptide(L)'
;MTVQFAELGAVHPVYATYWLARHFEEAGRKIILPFLEDGEGGIGTDVQVTHTASALPGMTVTVTATFERMEGRRIVCTLRAVSELGDEIGHGTTGQMVLPQAKIDANFERLRGRWRERQGEGA
;
A
#
# COMPACT_ATOMS: atom_id res chain seq x y z
N MET A 1 1.97 -11.13 11.83
CA MET A 1 2.57 -10.40 10.69
C MET A 1 3.87 -11.02 10.22
N THR A 2 4.03 -12.34 10.38
CA THR A 2 5.25 -13.06 10.00
C THR A 2 5.18 -13.56 8.56
N VAL A 3 6.29 -14.07 8.03
CA VAL A 3 6.35 -14.60 6.66
C VAL A 3 5.58 -15.92 6.57
N GLN A 4 4.46 -15.89 5.84
CA GLN A 4 3.55 -16.98 5.59
C GLN A 4 2.98 -16.81 4.17
N PHE A 5 3.38 -17.70 3.27
CA PHE A 5 2.86 -17.75 1.91
C PHE A 5 1.75 -18.79 1.80
N ALA A 6 0.84 -18.60 0.84
CA ALA A 6 -0.28 -19.52 0.63
C ALA A 6 0.17 -20.94 0.25
N GLU A 7 1.19 -21.04 -0.61
CA GLU A 7 1.72 -22.32 -1.10
C GLU A 7 2.85 -22.87 -0.20
N LEU A 8 3.79 -22.01 0.21
CA LEU A 8 5.00 -22.44 0.93
C LEU A 8 4.80 -22.52 2.46
N GLY A 9 3.66 -22.05 2.98
CA GLY A 9 3.42 -22.00 4.41
C GLY A 9 4.30 -20.99 5.14
N ALA A 10 4.61 -21.28 6.41
CA ALA A 10 5.42 -20.41 7.27
C ALA A 10 6.91 -20.51 6.91
N VAL A 11 7.59 -19.37 6.78
CA VAL A 11 9.00 -19.32 6.34
C VAL A 11 9.91 -18.70 7.40
N HIS A 12 9.59 -17.47 7.84
CA HIS A 12 10.41 -16.76 8.82
C HIS A 12 9.52 -16.15 9.92
N PRO A 13 9.88 -16.33 11.20
CA PRO A 13 9.11 -15.84 12.34
C PRO A 13 9.40 -14.36 12.64
N VAL A 14 9.60 -13.53 11.62
CA VAL A 14 9.86 -12.09 11.72
C VAL A 14 8.88 -11.30 10.86
N TYR A 15 8.74 -10.00 11.14
CA TYR A 15 7.90 -9.09 10.38
C TYR A 15 8.18 -9.16 8.87
N ALA A 16 7.17 -9.48 8.06
CA ALA A 16 7.38 -9.75 6.64
C ALA A 16 7.46 -8.47 5.78
N THR A 17 8.19 -8.54 4.68
CA THR A 17 8.29 -7.42 3.70
C THR A 17 6.92 -7.00 3.15
N TYR A 18 6.01 -7.94 2.88
CA TYR A 18 4.67 -7.60 2.38
C TYR A 18 3.76 -6.98 3.47
N TRP A 19 4.06 -7.22 4.76
CA TRP A 19 3.41 -6.47 5.84
C TRP A 19 3.99 -5.04 5.94
N LEU A 20 5.29 -4.88 5.74
CA LEU A 20 5.94 -3.57 5.61
C LEU A 20 5.35 -2.76 4.45
N ALA A 21 5.17 -3.37 3.28
CA ALA A 21 4.51 -2.76 2.12
C ALA A 21 3.09 -2.28 2.47
N ARG A 22 2.27 -3.13 3.10
CA ARG A 22 0.92 -2.76 3.54
C ARG A 22 0.92 -1.54 4.45
N HIS A 23 1.80 -1.50 5.46
CA HIS A 23 1.86 -0.36 6.38
C HIS A 23 2.43 0.91 5.72
N PHE A 24 3.32 0.78 4.74
CA PHE A 24 3.76 1.89 3.91
C PHE A 24 2.61 2.49 3.12
N GLU A 25 1.80 1.66 2.46
CA GLU A 25 0.60 2.12 1.75
C GLU A 25 -0.40 2.77 2.70
N GLU A 26 -0.62 2.21 3.89
CA GLU A 26 -1.53 2.80 4.88
C GLU A 26 -1.03 4.16 5.39
N ALA A 27 0.27 4.28 5.71
CA ALA A 27 0.87 5.53 6.16
C ALA A 27 0.85 6.59 5.04
N GLY A 28 1.16 6.19 3.80
CA GLY A 28 1.02 7.06 2.63
C GLY A 28 -0.43 7.50 2.40
N ARG A 29 -1.41 6.62 2.57
CA ARG A 29 -2.84 6.98 2.45
C ARG A 29 -3.26 8.00 3.49
N LYS A 30 -2.77 7.88 4.73
CA LYS A 30 -3.05 8.85 5.80
C LYS A 30 -2.61 10.28 5.45
N ILE A 31 -1.62 10.46 4.57
CA ILE A 31 -1.21 11.79 4.09
C ILE A 31 -2.33 12.46 3.30
N ILE A 32 -3.01 11.74 2.40
CA ILE A 32 -3.97 12.37 1.49
C ILE A 32 -5.36 12.55 2.09
N LEU A 33 -5.76 11.70 3.05
CA LEU A 33 -7.14 11.70 3.59
C LEU A 33 -7.64 13.07 4.07
N PRO A 34 -6.85 13.89 4.78
CA PRO A 34 -7.30 15.21 5.23
C PRO A 34 -7.49 16.25 4.11
N PHE A 35 -6.99 15.96 2.90
CA PHE A 35 -6.97 16.90 1.77
C PHE A 35 -7.88 16.47 0.62
N LEU A 36 -8.56 15.32 0.73
CA LEU A 36 -9.53 14.90 -0.27
C LEU A 36 -10.79 15.75 -0.16
N GLU A 37 -11.28 16.22 -1.31
CA GLU A 37 -12.58 16.89 -1.40
C GLU A 37 -13.74 15.89 -1.51
N ASP A 38 -14.97 16.38 -1.30
CA ASP A 38 -16.18 15.56 -1.47
C ASP A 38 -16.26 14.98 -2.89
N GLY A 39 -16.38 13.66 -2.97
CA GLY A 39 -16.44 12.94 -4.23
C GLY A 39 -15.06 12.59 -4.81
N GLU A 40 -13.96 12.92 -4.14
CA GLU A 40 -12.62 12.42 -4.48
C GLU A 40 -12.29 11.11 -3.76
N GLY A 41 -11.39 10.34 -4.37
CA GLY A 41 -10.83 9.13 -3.80
C GLY A 41 -9.37 8.96 -4.21
N GLY A 42 -8.60 8.30 -3.35
CA GLY A 42 -7.22 7.90 -3.61
C GLY A 42 -7.12 6.41 -3.97
N ILE A 43 -6.32 6.08 -4.99
CA ILE A 43 -5.95 4.71 -5.34
C ILE A 43 -4.43 4.55 -5.38
N GLY A 44 -3.89 3.51 -4.75
CA GLY A 44 -2.47 3.18 -4.82
C GLY A 44 -2.05 2.82 -6.25
N THR A 45 -0.89 3.31 -6.70
CA THR A 45 -0.33 3.02 -8.02
C THR A 45 0.94 2.20 -7.98
N ASP A 46 1.74 2.39 -6.93
CA ASP A 46 3.02 1.73 -6.76
C ASP A 46 3.47 1.77 -5.30
N VAL A 47 4.21 0.74 -4.90
CA VAL A 47 4.88 0.64 -3.61
C VAL A 47 6.27 0.03 -3.84
N GLN A 48 7.29 0.68 -3.30
CA GLN A 48 8.67 0.19 -3.26
C GLN A 48 9.06 0.01 -1.80
N VAL A 49 9.71 -1.11 -1.50
CA VAL A 49 10.18 -1.46 -0.16
C VAL A 49 11.56 -2.06 -0.27
N THR A 50 12.51 -1.48 0.46
CA THR A 50 13.79 -2.09 0.81
C THR A 50 13.73 -2.51 2.27
N HIS A 51 13.84 -3.81 2.55
CA HIS A 51 13.80 -4.36 3.91
C HIS A 51 15.24 -4.53 4.41
N THR A 52 15.66 -3.69 5.36
CA THR A 52 17.07 -3.54 5.78
C THR A 52 17.40 -4.28 7.07
N ALA A 53 16.43 -4.47 7.96
CA ALA A 53 16.58 -5.20 9.21
C ALA A 53 15.27 -5.91 9.59
N SER A 54 15.30 -6.82 10.58
CA SER A 54 14.11 -7.54 11.02
C SER A 54 13.48 -6.93 12.27
N ALA A 55 12.16 -7.10 12.44
CA ALA A 55 11.47 -6.86 13.71
C ALA A 55 10.81 -8.16 14.20
N LEU A 56 10.94 -8.45 15.49
CA LEU A 56 10.34 -9.64 16.12
C LEU A 56 8.85 -9.42 16.41
N PRO A 57 8.04 -10.49 16.45
CA PRO A 57 6.68 -10.41 16.99
C PRO A 57 6.69 -9.80 18.40
N GLY A 58 5.80 -8.83 18.63
CA GLY A 58 5.71 -8.09 19.89
C GLY A 58 6.45 -6.76 19.92
N MET A 59 7.42 -6.53 19.03
CA MET A 59 8.08 -5.22 18.91
C MET A 59 7.16 -4.19 18.29
N THR A 60 7.23 -2.96 18.81
CA THR A 60 6.65 -1.80 18.14
C THR A 60 7.45 -1.48 16.86
N VAL A 61 6.75 -1.17 15.76
CA VAL A 61 7.35 -0.64 14.54
C VAL A 61 6.67 0.68 14.19
N THR A 62 7.45 1.75 14.14
CA THR A 62 6.97 3.08 13.75
C THR A 62 7.21 3.29 12.27
N VAL A 63 6.13 3.51 11.51
CA VAL A 63 6.19 3.85 10.09
C VAL A 63 5.90 5.34 9.92
N THR A 64 6.82 6.04 9.28
CA THR A 64 6.69 7.45 8.94
C THR A 64 6.56 7.60 7.44
N ALA A 65 5.53 8.31 7.00
CA ALA A 65 5.37 8.74 5.61
C ALA A 65 5.60 10.25 5.51
N THR A 66 6.32 10.66 4.48
CA THR A 66 6.60 12.07 4.18
C THR A 66 6.17 12.35 2.75
N PHE A 67 5.31 13.36 2.56
CA PHE A 67 4.99 13.86 1.22
C PHE A 67 6.28 14.31 0.54
N GLU A 68 6.57 13.77 -0.64
CA GLU A 68 7.76 14.12 -1.39
C GLU A 68 7.43 15.13 -2.49
N ARG A 69 6.46 14.78 -3.36
CA ARG A 69 6.05 15.61 -4.49
C ARG A 69 4.70 15.21 -5.05
N MET A 70 4.13 16.09 -5.87
CA MET A 70 2.91 15.88 -6.63
C MET A 70 3.16 16.12 -8.12
N GLU A 71 2.75 15.16 -8.95
CA GLU A 71 2.87 15.19 -10.41
C GLU A 71 1.46 15.11 -11.02
N GLY A 72 0.85 16.27 -11.27
CA GLY A 72 -0.55 16.33 -11.69
C GLY A 72 -1.47 15.80 -10.58
N ARG A 73 -2.03 14.60 -10.75
CA ARG A 73 -2.90 13.94 -9.74
C ARG A 73 -2.19 12.85 -8.95
N ARG A 74 -0.91 12.62 -9.23
CA ARG A 74 -0.10 11.60 -8.55
C ARG A 74 0.59 12.21 -7.35
N ILE A 75 0.38 11.63 -6.18
CA ILE A 75 1.08 11.96 -4.93
C ILE A 75 2.15 10.90 -4.71
N VAL A 76 3.38 11.33 -4.47
CA VAL A 76 4.51 10.45 -4.14
C VAL A 76 4.96 10.76 -2.71
N CYS A 77 5.12 9.71 -1.92
CA CYS A 77 5.61 9.79 -0.55
C CYS A 77 6.88 8.95 -0.38
N THR A 78 7.79 9.41 0.47
CA THR A 78 8.91 8.60 1.00
C THR A 78 8.52 8.00 2.35
N LEU A 79 8.98 6.77 2.59
CA LEU A 79 8.56 5.94 3.71
C LEU A 79 9.79 5.44 4.46
N ARG A 80 9.68 5.38 5.79
CA ARG A 80 10.69 4.79 6.68
C ARG A 80 10.03 4.03 7.81
N ALA A 81 10.52 2.84 8.12
CA ALA A 81 10.11 2.04 9.28
C ALA A 81 11.27 1.88 10.27
N VAL A 82 10.98 2.06 11.54
CA VAL A 82 11.94 1.94 12.65
C VAL A 82 11.41 0.99 13.70
N SER A 83 12.27 0.09 14.20
CA SER A 83 11.92 -0.83 15.28
C SER A 83 11.87 -0.13 16.63
N GLU A 84 11.33 -0.82 17.63
CA GLU A 84 11.36 -0.41 19.03
C GLU A 84 12.77 -0.13 19.56
N LEU A 85 13.80 -0.77 18.98
CA LEU A 85 15.20 -0.59 19.35
C LEU A 85 15.88 0.58 18.61
N GLY A 86 15.20 1.21 17.65
CA GLY A 86 15.74 2.32 16.85
C GLY A 86 16.37 1.92 15.52
N ASP A 87 16.40 0.62 15.19
CA ASP A 87 16.94 0.14 13.92
C ASP A 87 16.01 0.47 12.75
N GLU A 88 16.59 0.85 11.62
CA GLU A 88 15.82 0.99 10.38
C GLU A 88 15.44 -0.39 9.84
N ILE A 89 14.15 -0.71 9.88
CA ILE A 89 13.59 -1.96 9.37
C ILE A 89 13.42 -1.87 7.85
N GLY A 90 13.11 -0.69 7.32
CA GLY A 90 13.13 -0.49 5.89
C GLY A 90 12.73 0.90 5.47
N HIS A 91 12.87 1.15 4.18
CA HIS A 91 12.53 2.41 3.54
C HIS A 91 11.98 2.17 2.13
N GLY A 92 11.37 3.21 1.56
CA GLY A 92 10.95 3.17 0.17
C GLY A 92 10.01 4.29 -0.22
N THR A 93 9.20 4.06 -1.25
CA THR A 93 8.25 5.04 -1.78
C THR A 93 6.86 4.44 -2.00
N THR A 94 5.84 5.29 -1.96
CA THR A 94 4.49 4.95 -2.42
C THR A 94 3.98 6.00 -3.39
N GLY A 95 3.30 5.58 -4.44
CA GLY A 95 2.52 6.44 -5.31
C GLY A 95 1.02 6.23 -5.12
N GLN A 96 0.25 7.31 -5.14
CA GLN A 96 -1.21 7.28 -5.11
C GLN A 96 -1.77 8.29 -6.11
N MET A 97 -2.86 7.95 -6.80
CA MET A 97 -3.59 8.85 -7.68
C MET A 97 -4.88 9.32 -7.01
N VAL A 98 -5.09 10.63 -6.99
CA VAL A 98 -6.36 11.24 -6.58
C VAL A 98 -7.25 11.38 -7.81
N LEU A 99 -8.47 10.85 -7.76
CA LEU A 99 -9.43 10.84 -8.86
C LEU A 99 -10.85 11.06 -8.29
N PRO A 100 -11.82 11.49 -9.12
CA PRO A 100 -13.23 11.37 -8.76
C PRO A 100 -13.55 9.91 -8.41
N GLN A 101 -14.20 9.69 -7.26
CA GLN A 101 -14.58 8.37 -6.78
C GLN A 101 -15.42 7.62 -7.82
N ALA A 102 -16.36 8.31 -8.48
CA ALA A 102 -17.16 7.76 -9.57
C ALA A 102 -16.31 7.18 -10.72
N LYS A 103 -15.13 7.76 -11.00
CA LYS A 103 -14.21 7.24 -12.03
C LYS A 103 -13.52 5.96 -11.58
N ILE A 104 -13.15 5.86 -10.29
CA ILE A 104 -12.59 4.63 -9.70
C ILE A 104 -13.64 3.51 -9.80
N ASP A 105 -14.88 3.80 -9.39
CA ASP A 105 -15.98 2.83 -9.40
C ASP A 105 -16.33 2.36 -10.81
N ALA A 106 -16.42 3.29 -11.77
CA ALA A 106 -16.67 2.96 -13.17
C ALA A 106 -15.57 2.07 -13.78
N ASN A 107 -14.31 2.25 -13.35
CA ASN A 107 -13.21 1.38 -13.79
C ASN A 107 -13.36 -0.04 -13.24
N PHE A 108 -13.76 -0.19 -11.97
CA PHE A 108 -14.03 -1.50 -11.40
C PHE A 108 -15.24 -2.18 -12.04
N GLU A 109 -16.30 -1.43 -12.34
CA GLU A 109 -17.47 -2.02 -13.01
C GLU A 109 -17.14 -2.48 -14.44
N ARG A 110 -16.36 -1.68 -15.19
CA ARG A 110 -15.85 -2.09 -16.50
C ARG A 110 -14.99 -3.35 -16.41
N LEU A 111 -14.17 -3.49 -15.37
CA LEU A 111 -13.40 -4.71 -15.13
C LEU A 111 -14.31 -5.92 -14.86
N ARG A 112 -15.36 -5.75 -14.03
CA ARG A 112 -16.35 -6.80 -13.76
C ARG A 112 -17.12 -7.22 -15.02
N GLY A 113 -17.49 -6.27 -15.89
CA GLY A 113 -18.13 -6.57 -17.17
C GLY A 113 -17.27 -7.48 -18.05
N ARG A 114 -16.02 -7.06 -18.29
CA ARG A 114 -15.04 -7.86 -19.05
C ARG A 114 -14.77 -9.24 -18.42
N TRP A 115 -14.82 -9.34 -17.09
CA TRP A 115 -14.66 -10.62 -16.41
C TRP A 115 -15.84 -11.55 -16.64
N ARG A 116 -17.09 -11.06 -16.53
CA ARG A 116 -18.32 -11.84 -16.80
C ARG A 116 -18.37 -12.35 -18.23
N GLU A 117 -18.05 -11.50 -19.20
CA GLU A 117 -17.95 -11.87 -20.62
C GLU A 117 -16.98 -13.04 -20.82
N ARG A 118 -15.83 -13.02 -20.14
CA ARG A 118 -14.85 -14.13 -20.20
C ARG A 118 -15.38 -15.43 -19.59
N GLN A 119 -16.21 -15.35 -18.55
CA GLN A 119 -16.75 -16.53 -17.86
C GLN A 119 -17.94 -17.17 -18.58
N GLY A 120 -18.41 -16.61 -19.70
CA GLY A 120 -19.53 -17.18 -20.45
C GLY A 120 -20.90 -16.92 -19.83
N GLU A 121 -21.03 -15.97 -18.89
CA GLU A 121 -22.32 -15.42 -18.43
C GLU A 121 -22.90 -14.43 -19.47
N GLY A 122 -22.75 -14.78 -20.74
CA GLY A 122 -23.27 -14.08 -21.91
C GLY A 122 -23.99 -15.07 -22.82
N ALA A 123 -25.07 -15.65 -22.32
CA ALA A 123 -26.19 -16.22 -23.05
C ALA A 123 -27.45 -16.09 -22.17
#